data_AF-A0A7S1RBN0-F1
#
_entry.id   AF-A0A7S1RBN0-F1
#
_cell.length_a   1.000
_cell.length_b   1.000
_cell.length_c   1.000
_cell.angle_alpha   90.00
_cell.angle_beta   90.00
_cell.angle_gamma   90.00
#
_symmetry.space_group_name_H-M   'P 1'
#
loop_
_entity.id
_entity.type
_entity.pdbx_description
1 polymer ?
#
loop_
_entity_poly.entity_id
_entity_poly.type
_entity_poly.pdbx_seq_one_letter_code
_entity_poly.pdbx_strand_id
1 'polypeptide(L)'
;MMEHAGSGHRISGEVFLVDDDALEALDLLEGVQTGRYYRREVPVRLGGPGDEMLCAVYFAKATEELLALPCCPDYTAEHNAAYCPKPTRGDILALCSAPAPEAHLAPECRSLPLQAVAVR
;
A
#
# COMPACT_ATOMS: atom_id res chain seq x y z
N MET A 1 -18.64 6.96 6.03
CA MET A 1 -17.79 6.03 6.80
C MET A 1 -18.44 4.66 6.59
N MET A 2 -17.96 3.89 5.64
CA MET A 2 -18.44 2.53 5.40
C MET A 2 -17.21 1.64 5.45
N GLU A 3 -17.12 0.95 6.58
CA GLU A 3 -16.31 -0.24 6.77
C GLU A 3 -17.24 -1.21 7.48
N HIS A 4 -18.01 -1.98 6.73
CA HIS A 4 -18.77 -3.06 7.32
C HIS A 4 -17.89 -4.30 7.32
N ALA A 5 -17.48 -4.73 8.52
CA ALA A 5 -16.82 -6.01 8.69
C ALA A 5 -17.70 -7.12 8.09
N GLY A 6 -17.19 -7.82 7.08
CA GLY A 6 -17.88 -8.93 6.40
C GLY A 6 -18.14 -8.76 4.90
N SER A 7 -17.78 -7.62 4.29
CA SER A 7 -17.85 -7.42 2.83
C SER A 7 -16.48 -7.16 2.20
N GLY A 8 -16.23 -7.75 1.03
CA GLY A 8 -14.96 -7.66 0.29
C GLY A 8 -14.21 -8.98 0.19
N HIS A 9 -12.95 -8.93 -0.24
CA HIS A 9 -12.05 -10.07 -0.29
C HIS A 9 -10.79 -9.78 0.54
N ARG A 10 -10.13 -10.86 1.00
CA ARG A 10 -8.75 -10.74 1.44
C ARG A 10 -7.88 -10.51 0.20
N ILE A 11 -7.12 -9.44 0.20
CA ILE A 11 -6.17 -9.04 -0.83
C ILE A 11 -4.80 -9.60 -0.47
N SER A 12 -4.13 -10.24 -1.42
CA SER A 12 -2.73 -10.64 -1.25
C SER A 12 -1.77 -9.50 -1.59
N GLY A 13 -0.60 -9.46 -0.96
CA GLY A 13 0.38 -8.39 -1.16
C GLY A 13 1.72 -8.66 -0.48
N GLU A 14 2.55 -7.61 -0.41
CA GLU A 14 3.90 -7.62 0.17
C GLU A 14 4.03 -6.53 1.25
N VAL A 15 4.85 -6.77 2.28
CA VAL A 15 5.19 -5.79 3.33
C VAL A 15 6.64 -5.38 3.12
N PHE A 16 6.88 -4.08 3.15
CA PHE A 16 8.21 -3.50 3.10
C PHE A 16 8.48 -2.72 4.38
N LEU A 17 9.69 -2.88 4.92
CA LEU A 17 10.23 -1.95 5.89
C LEU A 17 10.80 -0.76 5.11
N VAL A 18 10.29 0.43 5.42
CA VAL A 18 10.68 1.69 4.78
C VAL A 18 11.08 2.70 5.84
N ASP A 19 12.00 3.60 5.51
CA ASP A 19 12.32 4.75 6.36
C ASP A 19 11.29 5.88 6.15
N ASP A 20 11.42 6.94 6.95
CA ASP A 20 10.49 8.08 6.94
C ASP A 20 10.53 8.81 5.58
N ASP A 21 11.71 8.93 4.96
CA ASP A 21 11.88 9.60 3.66
C ASP A 21 11.20 8.82 2.53
N ALA A 22 11.35 7.49 2.51
CA ALA A 22 10.66 6.63 1.56
C ALA A 22 9.14 6.64 1.79
N LEU A 23 8.71 6.68 3.05
CA LEU A 23 7.30 6.77 3.39
C LEU A 23 6.68 8.12 2.97
N GLU A 24 7.41 9.23 3.11
CA GLU A 24 7.01 10.53 2.59
C GLU A 24 6.97 10.56 1.05
N ALA A 25 7.96 9.94 0.40
CA ALA A 25 7.99 9.80 -1.06
C ALA A 25 6.76 9.02 -1.58
N LEU A 26 6.34 7.97 -0.87
CA LEU A 26 5.12 7.22 -1.18
C LEU A 26 3.86 8.07 -0.99
N ASP A 27 3.77 8.91 0.06
CA ASP A 27 2.65 9.83 0.25
C ASP A 27 2.51 10.84 -0.90
N LEU A 28 3.64 11.33 -1.41
CA LEU A 28 3.68 12.22 -2.57
C LEU A 28 3.28 11.50 -3.86
N LEU A 29 3.77 10.27 -4.06
CA LEU A 29 3.46 9.43 -5.21
C LEU A 29 1.95 9.12 -5.28
N GLU A 30 1.37 8.73 -4.15
CA GLU A 30 -0.05 8.41 -4.02
C GLU A 30 -0.93 9.66 -3.93
N GLY A 31 -0.34 10.85 -3.83
CA GLY A 31 -1.06 12.12 -3.83
C GLY A 31 -1.92 12.33 -2.58
N VAL A 32 -1.44 11.87 -1.41
CA VAL A 32 -2.12 12.01 -0.11
C VAL A 32 -2.49 13.47 0.17
N GLN A 33 -1.56 14.39 -0.07
CA GLN A 33 -1.76 15.83 0.13
C GLN A 33 -2.84 16.43 -0.78
N THR A 34 -3.14 15.77 -1.90
CA THR A 34 -4.18 16.18 -2.86
C THR A 34 -5.51 15.45 -2.63
N GLY A 35 -5.59 14.57 -1.63
CA GLY A 35 -6.77 13.77 -1.31
C GLY A 35 -7.09 12.67 -2.32
N ARG A 36 -6.13 12.29 -3.18
CA ARG A 36 -6.30 11.20 -4.15
C ARG A 36 -6.41 9.85 -3.46
N TYR A 37 -5.50 9.58 -2.54
CA TYR A 37 -5.51 8.46 -1.61
C TYR A 37 -5.37 8.98 -0.18
N TYR A 38 -5.69 8.14 0.81
CA TYR A 38 -5.37 8.38 2.21
C TYR A 38 -4.65 7.17 2.79
N ARG A 39 -3.66 7.42 3.65
CA ARG A 39 -2.90 6.37 4.33
C ARG A 39 -3.56 5.99 5.64
N ARG A 40 -3.58 4.69 5.96
CA ARG A 40 -4.09 4.18 7.22
C ARG A 40 -3.36 2.91 7.64
N GLU A 41 -3.22 2.72 8.94
CA GLU A 41 -2.73 1.46 9.51
C GLU A 41 -3.84 0.40 9.54
N VAL A 42 -3.54 -0.78 9.00
CA VAL A 42 -4.43 -1.94 9.04
C VAL A 42 -3.68 -3.17 9.52
N PRO A 43 -4.34 -4.10 10.24
CA PRO A 43 -3.72 -5.38 10.60
C PRO A 43 -3.56 -6.26 9.34
N VAL A 44 -2.35 -6.77 9.13
CA VAL A 44 -1.98 -7.62 8.00
C VAL A 44 -1.40 -8.94 8.51
N ARG A 45 -1.82 -10.05 7.89
CA ARG A 45 -1.36 -11.40 8.25
C ARG A 45 -0.13 -11.81 7.44
N LEU A 46 0.94 -12.20 8.14
CA LEU A 46 2.26 -12.50 7.54
C LEU A 46 2.48 -13.98 7.13
N GLY A 47 1.43 -14.82 7.21
CA GLY A 47 1.46 -16.21 6.72
C GLY A 47 1.33 -17.28 7.81
N GLY A 48 1.58 -16.96 9.08
CA GLY A 48 1.38 -17.84 10.24
C GLY A 48 0.08 -17.56 11.01
N PRO A 49 -0.52 -18.56 11.69
CA PRO A 49 -1.62 -18.31 12.63
C PRO A 49 -1.13 -17.43 13.79
N GLY A 50 -1.67 -16.22 13.93
CA GLY A 50 -1.33 -15.27 14.99
C GLY A 50 -0.25 -14.25 14.62
N ASP A 51 0.36 -14.35 13.43
CA ASP A 51 1.30 -13.35 12.94
C ASP A 51 0.54 -12.22 12.24
N GLU A 52 0.11 -11.23 13.02
CA GLU A 52 -0.49 -9.98 12.56
C GLU A 52 0.41 -8.78 12.86
N MET A 53 0.53 -7.85 11.92
CA MET A 53 1.30 -6.61 12.06
C MET A 53 0.46 -5.43 11.55
N LEU A 54 0.57 -4.28 12.21
CA LEU A 54 0.01 -3.03 11.67
C LEU A 54 0.91 -2.54 10.54
N CYS A 55 0.32 -2.36 9.36
CA CYS A 55 1.03 -1.85 8.18
C CYS A 55 0.29 -0.64 7.63
N ALA A 56 1.05 0.35 7.16
CA ALA A 56 0.49 1.48 6.44
C ALA A 56 0.04 1.06 5.04
N VAL A 57 -1.20 1.36 4.69
CA VAL A 57 -1.82 1.05 3.39
C VAL A 57 -2.54 2.28 2.86
N TYR A 58 -2.50 2.47 1.53
CA TYR A 58 -3.16 3.56 0.83
C TYR A 58 -4.52 3.15 0.31
N PHE A 59 -5.55 3.94 0.60
CA PHE A 59 -6.92 3.70 0.19
C PHE A 59 -7.45 4.87 -0.64
N ALA A 60 -8.16 4.56 -1.71
CA ALA A 60 -8.94 5.56 -2.42
C ALA A 60 -10.21 5.87 -1.61
N LYS A 61 -10.70 7.11 -1.70
CA LYS A 61 -12.02 7.44 -1.16
C LYS A 61 -13.08 6.69 -1.98
N ALA A 62 -13.93 5.92 -1.31
CA ALA A 62 -15.03 5.24 -1.96
C ALA A 62 -15.98 6.24 -2.63
N THR A 63 -16.30 6.01 -3.89
CA THR A 63 -17.37 6.68 -4.63
C THR A 63 -18.36 5.63 -5.11
N GLU A 64 -19.60 6.04 -5.40
CA GLU A 64 -20.62 5.11 -5.89
C GLU A 64 -20.17 4.39 -7.17
N GLU A 65 -19.43 5.08 -8.05
CA GLU A 65 -18.89 4.49 -9.27
C GLU A 65 -17.86 3.39 -8.95
N LEU A 66 -16.97 3.61 -7.99
CA LEU A 66 -15.98 2.60 -7.58
C LEU A 66 -16.64 1.41 -6.89
N LEU A 67 -17.67 1.65 -6.07
CA LEU A 67 -18.40 0.60 -5.37
C LEU A 67 -19.23 -0.29 -6.30
N ALA A 68 -19.64 0.24 -7.46
CA ALA A 68 -20.36 -0.50 -8.49
C ALA A 68 -19.44 -1.43 -9.32
N LEU A 69 -18.11 -1.25 -9.26
CA LEU A 69 -17.17 -2.10 -10.00
C LEU A 69 -17.03 -3.50 -9.36
N PRO A 70 -16.78 -4.54 -10.17
CA PRO A 70 -16.41 -5.85 -9.66
C PRO A 70 -15.16 -5.76 -8.77
N CYS A 71 -15.17 -6.47 -7.64
CA CYS A 71 -13.97 -6.59 -6.82
C CYS A 71 -12.87 -7.32 -7.60
N CYS A 72 -11.67 -6.75 -7.58
CA CYS A 72 -10.47 -7.43 -8.04
C CYS A 72 -9.81 -8.12 -6.83
N PRO A 73 -9.81 -9.47 -6.76
CA PRO A 73 -9.23 -10.17 -5.61
C PRO A 73 -7.70 -10.12 -5.62
N ASP A 74 -7.08 -10.11 -6.81
CA ASP A 74 -5.64 -10.11 -6.99
C ASP A 74 -5.23 -9.21 -8.15
N TYR A 75 -4.24 -8.36 -7.91
CA TYR A 75 -3.65 -7.50 -8.94
C TYR A 75 -2.51 -8.25 -9.65
N THR A 76 -2.74 -8.63 -10.90
CA THR A 76 -1.83 -9.46 -11.70
C THR A 76 -0.88 -8.65 -12.60
N ALA A 77 0.10 -9.32 -13.21
CA ALA A 77 1.01 -8.71 -14.17
C ALA A 77 0.28 -8.10 -15.39
N GLU A 78 -0.82 -8.70 -15.84
CA GLU A 78 -1.65 -8.16 -16.92
C GLU A 78 -2.30 -6.83 -16.53
N HIS A 79 -2.77 -6.70 -15.28
CA HIS A 79 -3.31 -5.45 -14.76
C HIS A 79 -2.23 -4.37 -14.72
N ASN A 80 -1.01 -4.73 -14.32
CA ASN A 80 0.15 -3.83 -14.36
C ASN A 80 0.53 -3.42 -15.79
N ALA A 81 0.46 -4.33 -16.77
CA ALA A 81 0.75 -4.01 -18.16
C ALA A 81 -0.25 -3.00 -18.76
N ALA A 82 -1.50 -2.98 -18.26
CA ALA A 82 -2.50 -1.99 -18.63
C ALA A 82 -2.34 -0.64 -17.91
N TYR A 83 -1.49 -0.57 -16.87
CA TYR A 83 -1.25 0.66 -16.13
C TYR A 83 -0.45 1.66 -16.98
N CYS A 84 -0.96 2.89 -17.06
CA CYS A 84 -0.29 3.99 -17.74
C CYS A 84 0.31 4.95 -16.70
N PRO A 85 1.62 4.85 -16.40
CA PRO A 85 2.24 5.67 -15.37
C PRO A 85 2.33 7.14 -15.80
N LYS A 86 2.17 8.03 -14.81
CA LYS A 86 2.52 9.44 -14.98
C LYS A 86 4.02 9.63 -14.75
N PRO A 87 4.66 10.64 -15.36
CA PRO A 87 6.05 10.98 -15.05
C PRO A 87 6.25 11.22 -13.55
N THR A 88 7.29 10.63 -12.98
CA THR A 88 7.67 10.82 -11.58
C THR A 88 8.07 12.27 -11.34
N ARG A 89 7.60 12.83 -10.22
CA ARG A 89 7.92 14.21 -9.82
C ARG A 89 9.34 14.27 -9.25
N GLY A 90 9.99 15.43 -9.41
CA GLY A 90 11.38 15.61 -8.96
C GLY A 90 11.56 15.63 -7.44
N ASP A 91 10.51 15.99 -6.69
CA ASP A 91 10.50 15.95 -5.22
C ASP A 91 10.57 14.52 -4.67
N ILE A 92 9.85 13.58 -5.29
CA ILE A 92 9.93 12.14 -4.96
C ILE A 92 11.36 11.63 -5.15
N LEU A 93 11.99 11.97 -6.28
CA LEU A 93 13.37 11.52 -6.56
C LEU A 93 14.39 12.10 -5.58
N ALA A 94 14.19 13.34 -5.12
CA ALA A 94 15.07 13.98 -4.15
C ALA A 94 15.04 13.25 -2.79
N LEU A 95 13.86 12.84 -2.32
CA LEU A 95 13.70 12.04 -1.10
C LEU A 95 14.40 10.68 -1.23
N CYS A 96 14.19 9.98 -2.35
CA CYS A 96 14.81 8.66 -2.55
C CYS A 96 16.34 8.69 -2.76
N SER A 97 16.92 9.87 -3.02
CA SER A 97 18.35 10.03 -3.28
C SER A 97 19.12 10.55 -2.06
N ALA A 98 18.44 10.82 -0.94
CA ALA A 98 19.10 11.22 0.29
C ALA A 98 19.93 10.05 0.85
N PRO A 99 21.16 10.31 1.35
CA PRO A 99 21.93 9.26 2.00
C PRO A 99 21.19 8.82 3.27
N ALA A 100 20.80 7.54 3.32
CA ALA A 100 20.17 6.97 4.49
C ALA A 100 21.01 7.27 5.74
N PRO A 101 20.43 7.77 6.84
CA PRO A 101 21.13 7.80 8.12
C PRO A 101 21.56 6.36 8.45
N GLU A 102 22.81 6.17 8.89
CA GLU A 102 23.46 4.86 9.09
C GLU A 102 22.46 3.79 9.59
N ALA A 103 21.94 3.00 8.65
CA ALA A 103 20.91 2.03 8.94
C ALA A 103 21.54 0.88 9.71
N HIS A 104 21.11 0.68 10.95
CA HIS A 104 21.18 -0.62 11.58
C HIS A 104 20.40 -1.60 10.69
N LEU A 105 21.13 -2.32 9.84
CA LEU A 105 20.63 -3.40 9.00
C LEU A 105 19.86 -4.38 9.89
N ALA A 106 18.54 -4.27 9.90
CA ALA A 106 17.68 -5.32 10.41
C ALA A 106 17.76 -6.52 9.43
N PRO A 107 17.86 -7.75 9.94
CA PRO A 107 18.10 -8.90 9.09
C PRO A 107 16.85 -9.22 8.25
N GLU A 108 17.09 -9.43 6.96
CA GLU A 108 16.22 -10.10 5.99
C GLU A 108 14.82 -9.50 5.78
N CYS A 109 14.74 -8.57 4.83
CA CYS A 109 13.52 -8.25 4.10
C CYS A 109 12.97 -9.55 3.48
N ARG A 110 11.93 -10.14 4.08
CA ARG A 110 11.25 -11.33 3.57
C ARG A 110 10.00 -10.87 2.83
N SER A 111 9.95 -11.10 1.52
CA SER A 111 8.70 -11.08 0.78
C SER A 111 7.85 -12.27 1.27
N LEU A 112 6.97 -12.00 2.22
CA LEU A 112 6.01 -12.98 2.70
C LEU A 112 4.71 -12.81 1.92
N PRO A 113 4.07 -13.88 1.42
CA PRO A 113 2.76 -13.80 0.81
C PRO A 113 1.72 -13.42 1.89
N LEU A 114 1.04 -12.29 1.70
CA LEU A 114 0.13 -11.73 2.70
C LEU A 114 -1.33 -12.00 2.39
N GLN A 115 -2.15 -11.77 3.41
CA GLN A 115 -3.58 -11.53 3.27
C GLN A 115 -3.93 -10.24 4.04
N ALA A 116 -4.07 -9.12 3.33
CA ALA A 116 -4.66 -7.88 3.84
C ALA A 116 -6.18 -7.91 3.65
N VAL A 117 -6.95 -7.30 4.54
CA VAL A 117 -8.41 -7.19 4.38
C VAL A 117 -8.71 -5.85 3.73
N ALA A 118 -9.18 -5.84 2.49
CA ALA A 118 -9.85 -4.66 1.94
C ALA A 118 -11.30 -4.69 2.40
N VAL A 119 -11.64 -3.77 3.30
CA VAL A 119 -12.99 -3.60 3.83
C VAL A 119 -13.76 -2.67 2.90
N ARG A 120 -14.99 -3.09 2.53
CA ARG A 120 -16.00 -2.25 1.88
C ARG A 120 -16.82 -1.44 2.89
#